data_AF-A0AAX3QW50-F1
#
_entry.id   AF-A0AAX3QW50-F1
#
_cell.length_a   1.000
_cell.length_b   1.000
_cell.length_c   1.000
_cell.angle_alpha   90.00
_cell.angle_beta   90.00
_cell.angle_gamma   90.00
#
_symmetry.space_group_name_H-M   'P 1'
#
loop_
_entity.id
_entity.type
_entity.pdbx_description
1 polymer ?
#
loop_
_entity_poly.entity_id
_entity_poly.type
_entity_poly.pdbx_seq_one_letter_code
_entity_poly.pdbx_strand_id
1 'polypeptide(L)'
;MQSTIKIAMYDGKIIVLIYLLAVFFSYLYTVIFNTYNGDFFQGTVLLSVDILLLMAILTAIPYVFIYKLYAKYYLKEAVRVPTCFNIIIIRNITWCLLLLHIGLHFMNYGAMGTSTHIDGSLFSYVRSAISKLLPRPWVIVFLLLSNSKKNIVITVILFIIESLSAHSLGGCFLLLLLYLFRNGKKVRILFIRNFFFVLVIMCMLPVIISTAFNFRSQLRGEEIAENINNYDIVFSKMCGRVSSFSNNAYIFQKSLQIANDIEYIPSLFYLYDTLHYWGYRPEFKSVGTYVQMQIKNSKEENYSTMAGVIGVFIISYIKSPYVFLLNLFFTIFLINILFKLTGKIFPNASSIAFLLTIGFGTSGDISELSNTIYTLLIMWILLFLSKRMLWK
;
A
#
# COMPACT_ATOMS: atom_id res chain seq x y z
N MET A 1 20.81 -24.99 -11.73
CA MET A 1 21.54 -24.13 -10.77
C MET A 1 20.73 -23.99 -9.48
N GLN A 2 21.13 -24.70 -8.43
CA GLN A 2 20.61 -24.46 -7.07
C GLN A 2 21.21 -23.14 -6.58
N SER A 3 20.38 -22.12 -6.36
CA SER A 3 20.83 -20.89 -5.69
C SER A 3 20.92 -21.15 -4.20
N THR A 4 22.11 -21.00 -3.61
CA THR A 4 22.26 -20.89 -2.16
C THR A 4 21.47 -19.67 -1.69
N ILE A 5 20.40 -19.92 -0.92
CA ILE A 5 19.56 -18.87 -0.33
C ILE A 5 20.37 -18.25 0.81
N LYS A 6 20.91 -17.05 0.60
CA LYS A 6 21.43 -16.24 1.71
C LYS A 6 20.27 -15.51 2.37
N ILE A 7 20.10 -15.74 3.68
CA ILE A 7 19.24 -14.88 4.50
C ILE A 7 19.90 -13.50 4.52
N ALA A 8 19.22 -12.49 4.00
CA ALA A 8 19.73 -11.14 3.95
C ALA A 8 19.19 -10.35 5.15
N MET A 9 20.07 -9.61 5.83
CA MET A 9 19.69 -8.71 6.91
C MET A 9 19.20 -7.40 6.29
N TYR A 10 17.88 -7.22 6.24
CA TYR A 10 17.23 -6.04 5.69
C TYR A 10 16.96 -4.98 6.75
N ASP A 11 16.97 -3.70 6.37
CA ASP A 11 16.77 -2.59 7.31
C ASP A 11 15.30 -2.15 7.33
N GLY A 12 14.47 -2.83 8.13
CA GLY A 12 13.06 -2.44 8.29
C GLY A 12 12.86 -1.10 9.01
N LYS A 13 13.84 -0.64 9.79
CA LYS A 13 13.70 0.61 10.57
C LYS A 13 13.59 1.82 9.67
N ILE A 14 14.35 1.86 8.57
CA ILE A 14 14.33 2.98 7.63
C ILE A 14 12.95 3.15 6.98
N ILE A 15 12.27 2.05 6.68
CA ILE A 15 10.94 2.06 6.06
C ILE A 15 9.91 2.63 7.03
N VAL A 16 9.93 2.16 8.28
CA VAL A 16 9.04 2.69 9.32
C VAL A 16 9.28 4.17 9.55
N LEU A 17 10.55 4.59 9.59
CA LEU A 17 10.92 5.99 9.76
C LEU A 17 10.34 6.88 8.66
N ILE A 18 10.30 6.44 7.40
CA ILE A 18 9.68 7.20 6.30
C ILE A 18 8.20 7.46 6.59
N TYR A 19 7.45 6.43 7.01
CA TYR A 19 6.03 6.59 7.33
C TYR A 19 5.82 7.48 8.57
N LEU A 20 6.63 7.32 9.61
CA LEU A 20 6.55 8.16 10.81
C LEU A 20 6.88 9.63 10.52
N LEU A 21 7.89 9.89 9.68
CA LEU A 21 8.21 11.24 9.21
C LEU A 21 7.07 11.82 8.38
N ALA A 22 6.44 11.02 7.51
CA ALA A 22 5.27 11.48 6.76
C ALA A 22 4.09 11.85 7.67
N VAL A 23 3.84 11.08 8.74
CA VAL A 23 2.84 11.43 9.78
C VAL A 23 3.21 12.73 10.49
N PHE A 24 4.47 12.88 10.91
CA PHE A 24 4.95 14.07 11.59
C PHE A 24 4.84 15.33 10.71
N PHE A 25 5.27 15.25 9.44
CA PHE A 25 5.18 16.38 8.51
C PHE A 25 3.74 16.72 8.14
N SER A 26 2.86 15.74 7.99
CA SER A 26 1.43 16.00 7.78
C SER A 26 0.79 16.68 8.99
N TYR A 27 1.14 16.27 10.22
CA TYR A 27 0.71 16.94 11.45
C TYR A 27 1.19 18.40 11.49
N LEU A 28 2.49 18.65 11.26
CA LEU A 28 3.04 19.99 11.24
C LEU A 28 2.36 20.87 10.18
N TYR A 29 2.16 20.34 8.98
CA TYR A 29 1.46 21.05 7.91
C TYR A 29 0.05 21.47 8.37
N THR A 30 -0.71 20.55 8.95
CA THR A 30 -2.09 20.82 9.41
C THR A 30 -2.14 21.86 10.54
N VAL A 31 -1.18 21.83 11.48
CA VAL A 31 -1.11 22.81 12.56
C VAL A 31 -0.69 24.20 12.06
N ILE A 32 0.27 24.28 11.13
CA ILE A 32 0.82 25.56 10.65
C ILE A 32 -0.16 26.24 9.68
N PHE A 33 -0.71 25.50 8.72
CA PHE A 33 -1.55 26.06 7.65
C PHE A 33 -3.05 25.99 7.94
N ASN A 34 -3.43 25.44 9.10
CA ASN A 34 -4.82 25.23 9.52
C ASN A 34 -5.71 24.55 8.44
N THR A 35 -5.08 23.71 7.60
CA THR A 35 -5.72 22.97 6.52
C THR A 35 -5.20 21.55 6.44
N TYR A 36 -6.06 20.62 6.05
CA TYR A 36 -5.66 19.23 5.81
C TYR A 36 -4.88 19.08 4.49
N ASN A 37 -4.10 18.01 4.40
CA ASN A 37 -3.34 17.62 3.22
C ASN A 37 -3.84 16.27 2.64
N GLY A 38 -3.22 15.82 1.55
CA GLY A 38 -3.49 14.52 0.93
C GLY A 38 -4.83 14.49 0.22
N ASP A 39 -5.64 13.49 0.53
CA ASP A 39 -6.95 13.31 -0.10
C ASP A 39 -7.97 14.39 0.33
N PHE A 40 -7.71 15.07 1.45
CA PHE A 40 -8.53 16.16 2.01
C PHE A 40 -7.84 17.53 1.89
N PHE A 41 -6.99 17.70 0.88
CA PHE A 41 -6.28 18.96 0.65
C PHE A 41 -7.22 20.18 0.71
N GLN A 42 -6.80 21.22 1.44
CA GLN A 42 -7.55 22.47 1.72
C GLN A 42 -8.81 22.32 2.59
N GLY A 43 -9.10 21.13 3.13
CA GLY A 43 -10.14 20.97 4.14
C GLY A 43 -9.82 21.79 5.39
N THR A 44 -10.79 22.53 5.92
CA THR A 44 -10.60 23.37 7.11
C THR A 44 -10.47 22.54 8.37
N VAL A 45 -9.52 22.91 9.22
CA VAL A 45 -9.25 22.24 10.50
C VAL A 45 -10.06 22.90 11.61
N LEU A 46 -10.87 22.10 12.29
CA LEU A 46 -11.69 22.52 13.44
C LEU A 46 -11.23 21.87 14.76
N LEU A 47 -10.30 20.92 14.68
CA LEU A 47 -9.77 20.20 15.84
C LEU A 47 -8.69 21.04 16.54
N SER A 48 -8.63 20.94 17.88
CA SER A 48 -7.55 21.57 18.64
C SER A 48 -6.21 20.89 18.37
N VAL A 49 -5.11 21.61 18.64
CA VAL A 49 -3.74 21.08 18.48
C VAL A 49 -3.53 19.82 19.31
N ASP A 50 -4.11 19.73 20.52
CA ASP A 50 -4.00 18.55 21.37
C ASP A 50 -4.67 17.31 20.75
N ILE A 51 -5.85 17.50 20.14
CA ILE A 51 -6.54 16.41 19.43
C ILE A 51 -5.74 16.01 18.19
N LEU A 52 -5.20 16.98 17.43
CA LEU A 52 -4.34 16.68 16.28
C LEU A 52 -3.09 15.90 16.69
N LEU A 53 -2.48 16.23 17.84
CA LEU A 53 -1.33 15.49 18.36
C LEU A 53 -1.71 14.06 18.73
N LEU A 54 -2.85 13.86 19.40
CA LEU A 54 -3.39 12.54 19.70
C LEU A 54 -3.60 11.74 18.41
N MET A 55 -4.18 12.35 17.37
CA MET A 55 -4.40 11.69 16.08
C MET A 55 -3.08 11.32 15.37
N ALA A 56 -2.04 12.14 15.49
CA ALA A 56 -0.71 11.81 14.98
C ALA A 56 -0.13 10.58 15.68
N ILE A 57 -0.24 10.52 17.01
CA ILE A 57 0.20 9.36 17.81
C ILE A 57 -0.57 8.10 17.41
N LEU A 58 -1.90 8.17 17.33
CA LEU A 58 -2.74 7.03 16.94
C LEU A 58 -2.39 6.56 15.52
N THR A 59 -2.20 7.49 14.58
CA THR A 59 -1.82 7.19 13.20
C THR A 59 -0.47 6.48 13.09
N ALA A 60 0.45 6.70 14.04
CA ALA A 60 1.74 6.01 14.07
C ALA A 60 1.65 4.53 14.51
N ILE A 61 0.63 4.17 15.30
CA ILE A 61 0.50 2.84 15.93
C ILE A 61 0.54 1.68 14.91
N PRO A 62 -0.23 1.70 13.79
CA PRO A 62 -0.22 0.59 12.83
C PRO A 62 1.18 0.27 12.29
N TYR A 63 1.98 1.29 11.96
CA TYR A 63 3.34 1.10 11.44
C TYR A 63 4.27 0.49 12.48
N VAL A 64 4.19 0.97 13.72
CA VAL A 64 4.98 0.43 14.85
C VAL A 64 4.57 -1.00 15.17
N PHE A 65 3.26 -1.31 15.14
CA PHE A 65 2.74 -2.65 15.35
C PHE A 65 3.27 -3.63 14.28
N ILE A 66 3.14 -3.27 12.99
CA ILE A 66 3.64 -4.09 11.87
C ILE A 66 5.15 -4.31 12.00
N TYR A 67 5.92 -3.30 12.40
CA TYR A 67 7.35 -3.43 12.62
C TYR A 67 7.71 -4.35 13.79
N LYS A 68 7.01 -4.24 14.93
CA LYS A 68 7.20 -5.15 16.07
C LYS A 68 6.90 -6.59 15.69
N LEU A 69 5.86 -6.80 14.88
CA LEU A 69 5.52 -8.12 14.34
C LEU A 69 6.63 -8.64 13.42
N TYR A 70 7.10 -7.80 12.50
CA TYR A 70 8.25 -8.10 11.65
C TYR A 70 9.48 -8.53 12.45
N ALA A 71 9.90 -7.74 13.44
CA ALA A 71 11.04 -8.06 14.29
C ALA A 71 10.85 -9.40 15.02
N LYS A 72 9.64 -9.67 15.54
CA LYS A 72 9.31 -10.94 16.21
C LYS A 72 9.43 -12.14 15.28
N TYR A 73 8.93 -12.06 14.05
CA TYR A 73 9.05 -13.17 13.08
C TYR A 73 10.47 -13.31 12.53
N TYR A 74 11.17 -12.19 12.32
CA TYR A 74 12.55 -12.17 11.85
C TYR A 74 13.49 -12.92 12.81
N LEU A 75 13.34 -12.71 14.12
CA LEU A 75 14.13 -13.42 15.14
C LEU A 75 13.92 -14.95 15.10
N LYS A 76 12.74 -15.42 14.66
CA LYS A 76 12.39 -16.84 14.57
C LYS A 76 12.80 -17.49 13.25
N GLU A 77 13.26 -16.68 12.29
CA GLU A 77 13.46 -17.10 10.91
C GLU A 77 14.79 -17.86 10.68
N ALA A 78 15.71 -17.81 11.64
CA ALA A 78 17.00 -18.50 11.60
C ALA A 78 16.90 -20.04 11.48
N VAL A 79 15.72 -20.62 11.71
CA VAL A 79 15.51 -22.08 11.82
C VAL A 79 14.84 -22.69 10.58
N ARG A 80 14.25 -21.88 9.68
CA ARG A 80 13.44 -22.38 8.56
C ARG A 80 13.98 -21.90 7.20
N VAL A 81 14.83 -22.72 6.59
CA VAL A 81 15.31 -22.48 5.23
C VAL A 81 14.81 -23.61 4.32
N PRO A 82 14.07 -23.32 3.24
CA PRO A 82 13.65 -24.35 2.31
C PRO A 82 14.88 -24.98 1.63
N THR A 83 14.89 -26.31 1.52
CA THR A 83 16.03 -27.04 0.95
C THR A 83 16.20 -26.82 -0.55
N CYS A 84 15.11 -26.51 -1.24
CA CYS A 84 15.10 -26.09 -2.63
C CYS A 84 14.01 -25.02 -2.83
N PHE A 85 14.36 -23.93 -3.51
CA PHE A 85 13.40 -22.90 -3.91
C PHE A 85 13.72 -22.48 -5.34
N ASN A 86 12.77 -22.66 -6.26
CA ASN A 86 12.99 -22.33 -7.65
C ASN A 86 12.49 -20.92 -8.01
N ILE A 87 13.40 -19.97 -7.93
CA ILE A 87 13.14 -18.58 -8.28
C ILE A 87 12.78 -18.35 -9.75
N ILE A 88 13.11 -19.29 -10.66
CA ILE A 88 12.82 -19.16 -12.10
C ILE A 88 11.31 -19.20 -12.35
N ILE A 89 10.56 -20.02 -11.61
CA ILE A 89 9.09 -20.07 -11.73
C ILE A 89 8.50 -18.72 -11.31
N ILE A 90 8.90 -18.22 -10.13
CA ILE A 90 8.48 -16.91 -9.65
C ILE A 90 8.79 -15.85 -10.70
N ARG A 91 10.02 -15.80 -11.23
CA ARG A 91 10.42 -14.85 -12.27
C ARG A 91 9.48 -14.88 -13.47
N ASN A 92 9.26 -16.06 -14.04
CA ASN A 92 8.50 -16.21 -15.27
C ASN A 92 7.03 -15.77 -15.06
N ILE A 93 6.44 -16.12 -13.91
CA ILE A 93 5.08 -15.70 -13.57
C ILE A 93 5.04 -14.18 -13.32
N THR A 94 6.00 -13.62 -12.57
CA THR A 94 6.09 -12.17 -12.35
C THR A 94 6.14 -11.42 -13.68
N TRP A 95 6.99 -11.84 -14.62
CA TRP A 95 7.10 -11.19 -15.93
C TRP A 95 5.83 -11.36 -16.76
N CYS A 96 5.24 -12.55 -16.77
CA CYS A 96 3.97 -12.81 -17.45
C CYS A 96 2.85 -11.90 -16.93
N LEU A 97 2.67 -11.82 -15.61
CA LEU A 97 1.66 -10.97 -14.99
C LEU A 97 1.89 -9.48 -15.28
N LEU A 98 3.14 -9.00 -15.20
CA LEU A 98 3.47 -7.62 -15.54
C LEU A 98 3.12 -7.30 -17.00
N LEU A 99 3.48 -8.18 -17.95
CA LEU A 99 3.17 -7.99 -19.36
C LEU A 99 1.66 -8.02 -19.64
N LEU A 100 0.93 -8.94 -18.99
CA LEU A 100 -0.53 -9.02 -19.09
C LEU A 100 -1.20 -7.73 -18.57
N HIS A 101 -0.78 -7.24 -17.40
CA HIS A 101 -1.31 -5.99 -16.84
C HIS A 101 -0.99 -4.77 -17.72
N ILE A 102 0.24 -4.68 -18.23
CA ILE A 102 0.60 -3.65 -19.20
C ILE A 102 -0.34 -3.70 -20.42
N GLY A 103 -0.58 -4.88 -20.97
CA GLY A 103 -1.52 -5.09 -22.06
C GLY A 103 -2.95 -4.66 -21.72
N LEU A 104 -3.46 -5.01 -20.53
CA LEU A 104 -4.78 -4.59 -20.06
C LEU A 104 -4.90 -3.07 -19.93
N HIS A 105 -3.87 -2.41 -19.40
CA HIS A 105 -3.87 -0.95 -19.25
C HIS A 105 -3.84 -0.24 -20.61
N PHE A 106 -3.13 -0.76 -21.61
CA PHE A 106 -3.20 -0.24 -22.98
C PHE A 106 -4.58 -0.40 -23.63
N MET A 107 -5.40 -1.32 -23.13
CA MET A 107 -6.82 -1.47 -23.51
C MET A 107 -7.76 -0.66 -22.60
N ASN A 108 -7.24 0.28 -21.80
CA ASN A 108 -7.96 1.07 -20.80
C ASN A 108 -8.71 0.25 -19.73
N TYR A 109 -8.30 -1.01 -19.50
CA TYR A 109 -8.95 -1.89 -18.52
C TYR A 109 -8.16 -1.96 -17.22
N GLY A 110 -8.78 -1.58 -16.10
CA GLY A 110 -8.18 -1.68 -14.76
C GLY A 110 -7.17 -0.59 -14.41
N ALA A 111 -7.00 0.43 -15.26
CA ALA A 111 -6.28 1.65 -14.93
C ALA A 111 -7.07 2.49 -13.90
N MET A 112 -6.38 3.26 -13.06
CA MET A 112 -7.06 4.12 -12.09
C MET A 112 -7.98 5.13 -12.80
N GLY A 113 -9.26 5.17 -12.40
CA GLY A 113 -10.28 6.04 -13.00
C GLY A 113 -11.07 5.39 -14.14
N THR A 114 -10.72 4.18 -14.59
CA THR A 114 -11.47 3.45 -15.62
C THR A 114 -12.38 2.37 -15.03
N SER A 115 -13.45 2.03 -15.75
CA SER A 115 -14.41 1.01 -15.28
C SER A 115 -13.93 -0.40 -15.61
N THR A 116 -14.10 -1.33 -14.67
CA THR A 116 -13.87 -2.77 -14.89
C THR A 116 -15.19 -3.49 -15.18
N HIS A 117 -15.94 -3.00 -16.16
CA HIS A 117 -17.24 -3.60 -16.53
C HIS A 117 -17.06 -5.02 -17.08
N ILE A 118 -17.99 -5.91 -16.76
CA ILE A 118 -18.08 -7.27 -17.31
C ILE A 118 -19.32 -7.31 -18.19
N ASP A 119 -19.11 -7.39 -19.50
CA ASP A 119 -20.16 -7.40 -20.54
C ASP A 119 -20.78 -8.79 -20.78
N GLY A 120 -20.41 -9.79 -19.97
CA GLY A 120 -20.89 -11.18 -20.09
C GLY A 120 -20.12 -12.03 -21.11
N SER A 121 -19.22 -11.45 -21.90
CA SER A 121 -18.35 -12.21 -22.79
C SER A 121 -17.28 -13.01 -22.02
N LEU A 122 -16.86 -14.15 -22.55
CA LEU A 122 -15.75 -14.94 -21.97
C LEU A 122 -14.47 -14.08 -21.85
N PHE A 123 -14.22 -13.18 -22.80
CA PHE A 123 -13.09 -12.27 -22.76
C PHE A 123 -13.15 -11.27 -21.60
N SER A 124 -14.33 -10.73 -21.25
CA SER A 124 -14.44 -9.82 -20.11
C SER A 124 -14.25 -10.54 -18.76
N TYR A 125 -14.69 -11.80 -18.64
CA TYR A 125 -14.38 -12.62 -17.48
C TYR A 125 -12.87 -12.90 -17.35
N VAL A 126 -12.19 -13.24 -18.45
CA VAL A 126 -10.74 -13.47 -18.44
C VAL A 126 -9.98 -12.20 -18.07
N ARG A 127 -10.32 -11.05 -18.66
CA ARG A 127 -9.69 -9.76 -18.30
C ARG A 127 -9.89 -9.42 -16.83
N SER A 128 -11.10 -9.63 -16.29
CA SER A 128 -11.43 -9.41 -14.88
C SER A 128 -10.66 -10.35 -13.95
N ALA A 129 -10.49 -11.62 -14.33
CA ALA A 129 -9.70 -12.57 -13.56
C ALA A 129 -8.22 -12.18 -13.51
N ILE A 130 -7.65 -11.76 -14.64
CA ILE A 130 -6.25 -11.29 -14.70
C ILE A 130 -6.08 -10.02 -13.85
N SER A 131 -6.97 -9.03 -13.99
CA SER A 131 -6.83 -7.75 -13.26
C SER A 131 -6.88 -7.92 -11.73
N LYS A 132 -7.58 -8.95 -11.23
CA LYS A 132 -7.62 -9.28 -9.80
C LYS A 132 -6.31 -9.88 -9.28
N LEU A 133 -5.50 -10.51 -10.14
CA LEU A 133 -4.21 -11.11 -9.78
C LEU A 133 -3.09 -10.07 -9.74
N LEU A 134 -3.00 -9.35 -8.62
CA LEU A 134 -2.07 -8.24 -8.48
C LEU A 134 -0.61 -8.65 -8.75
N PRO A 135 0.11 -7.94 -9.64
CA PRO A 135 1.54 -8.17 -9.88
C PRO A 135 2.41 -7.82 -8.68
N ARG A 136 1.95 -6.89 -7.82
CA ARG A 136 2.73 -6.30 -6.72
C ARG A 136 3.32 -7.34 -5.75
N PRO A 137 2.56 -8.32 -5.20
CA PRO A 137 3.16 -9.34 -4.35
C PRO A 137 4.23 -10.18 -5.07
N TRP A 138 4.02 -10.51 -6.35
CA TRP A 138 5.00 -11.26 -7.16
C TRP A 138 6.29 -10.48 -7.36
N VAL A 139 6.19 -9.17 -7.60
CA VAL A 139 7.34 -8.28 -7.74
C VAL A 139 8.13 -8.19 -6.42
N ILE A 140 7.47 -7.99 -5.29
CA ILE A 140 8.11 -7.93 -3.97
C ILE A 140 8.89 -9.22 -3.69
N VAL A 141 8.23 -10.37 -3.84
CA VAL A 141 8.85 -11.69 -3.64
C VAL A 141 10.06 -11.85 -4.56
N PHE A 142 9.90 -11.59 -5.86
CA PHE A 142 10.98 -11.78 -6.83
C PHE A 142 12.19 -10.88 -6.56
N LEU A 143 11.96 -9.59 -6.30
CA LEU A 143 13.03 -8.61 -6.12
C LEU A 143 13.81 -8.82 -4.81
N LEU A 144 13.17 -9.34 -3.76
CA LEU A 144 13.85 -9.69 -2.51
C LEU A 144 14.67 -10.98 -2.63
N LEU A 145 14.15 -11.97 -3.37
CA LEU A 145 14.81 -13.28 -3.50
C LEU A 145 15.87 -13.33 -4.60
N SER A 146 15.78 -12.47 -5.62
CA SER A 146 16.67 -12.52 -6.78
C SER A 146 18.05 -11.91 -6.49
N ASN A 147 19.07 -12.64 -6.93
CA ASN A 147 20.47 -12.18 -6.96
C ASN A 147 20.94 -11.81 -8.38
N SER A 148 20.17 -12.10 -9.42
CA SER A 148 20.54 -11.78 -10.80
C SER A 148 20.28 -10.31 -11.10
N LYS A 149 21.36 -9.52 -11.24
CA LYS A 149 21.28 -8.09 -11.60
C LYS A 149 20.46 -7.86 -12.87
N LYS A 150 20.69 -8.66 -13.91
CA LYS A 150 19.95 -8.58 -15.18
C LYS A 150 18.44 -8.74 -14.95
N ASN A 151 18.04 -9.79 -14.23
CA ASN A 151 16.62 -10.05 -14.02
C ASN A 151 15.97 -9.00 -13.10
N ILE A 152 16.70 -8.48 -12.10
CA ILE A 152 16.24 -7.39 -11.24
C ILE A 152 15.95 -6.15 -12.09
N VAL A 153 16.89 -5.73 -12.94
CA VAL A 153 16.72 -4.55 -13.79
C VAL A 153 15.52 -4.71 -14.72
N ILE A 154 15.36 -5.87 -15.36
CA ILE A 154 14.21 -6.16 -16.22
C ILE A 154 12.89 -6.03 -15.44
N THR A 155 12.79 -6.65 -14.26
CA THR A 155 11.57 -6.57 -13.45
C THR A 155 11.29 -5.14 -12.99
N VAL A 156 12.31 -4.37 -12.62
CA VAL A 156 12.16 -2.96 -12.23
C VAL A 156 11.60 -2.14 -13.40
N ILE A 157 12.15 -2.30 -14.61
CA ILE A 157 11.66 -1.59 -15.80
C ILE A 157 10.22 -1.97 -16.10
N LEU A 158 9.90 -3.27 -16.15
CA LEU A 158 8.54 -3.74 -16.41
C LEU A 158 7.54 -3.21 -15.37
N PHE A 159 7.93 -3.20 -14.09
CA PHE A 159 7.05 -2.71 -13.03
C PHE A 159 6.85 -1.19 -13.07
N ILE A 160 7.87 -0.42 -13.46
CA ILE A 160 7.70 1.02 -13.72
C ILE A 160 6.72 1.25 -14.86
N ILE A 161 6.88 0.54 -15.99
CA ILE A 161 5.97 0.66 -17.14
C ILE A 161 4.53 0.32 -16.73
N GLU A 162 4.34 -0.78 -16.00
CA GLU A 162 3.03 -1.19 -15.48
C GLU A 162 2.40 -0.14 -14.56
N SER A 163 3.18 0.45 -13.66
CA SER A 163 2.66 1.46 -12.72
C SER A 163 2.29 2.77 -13.42
N LEU A 164 3.10 3.19 -14.40
CA LEU A 164 2.81 4.37 -15.21
C LEU A 164 1.59 4.14 -16.11
N SER A 165 1.44 2.96 -16.72
CA SER A 165 0.25 2.61 -17.50
C SER A 165 -1.01 2.48 -16.64
N ALA A 166 -0.87 2.15 -15.35
CA ALA A 166 -1.96 2.19 -14.37
C ALA A 166 -2.31 3.62 -13.89
N HIS A 167 -1.62 4.65 -14.37
CA HIS A 167 -1.74 6.05 -13.93
C HIS A 167 -1.48 6.23 -12.42
N SER A 168 -0.50 5.49 -11.88
CA SER A 168 -0.17 5.44 -10.46
C SER A 168 1.33 5.64 -10.19
N LEU A 169 1.65 6.44 -9.16
CA LEU A 169 3.01 6.57 -8.63
C LEU A 169 3.32 5.55 -7.52
N GLY A 170 2.33 4.74 -7.11
CA GLY A 170 2.46 3.82 -5.98
C GLY A 170 3.52 2.73 -6.20
N GLY A 171 3.66 2.21 -7.42
CA GLY A 171 4.70 1.22 -7.72
C GLY A 171 6.10 1.81 -7.73
N CYS A 172 6.27 3.06 -8.20
CA CYS A 172 7.53 3.79 -8.09
C CYS A 172 7.94 3.98 -6.62
N PHE A 173 6.99 4.36 -5.76
CA PHE A 173 7.23 4.46 -4.32
C PHE A 173 7.60 3.11 -3.70
N LEU A 174 6.93 2.02 -4.09
CA LEU A 174 7.27 0.67 -3.62
C LEU A 174 8.70 0.26 -4.04
N LEU A 175 9.13 0.58 -5.25
CA LEU A 175 10.49 0.31 -5.71
C LEU A 175 11.53 1.08 -4.90
N LEU A 176 11.25 2.34 -4.56
CA LEU A 176 12.08 3.11 -3.64
C LEU A 176 12.19 2.42 -2.27
N LEU A 177 11.06 2.00 -1.70
CA LEU A 177 11.05 1.25 -0.43
C LEU A 177 11.86 -0.05 -0.53
N LEU A 178 11.70 -0.83 -1.60
CA LEU A 178 12.46 -2.06 -1.84
C LEU A 178 13.96 -1.80 -1.95
N TYR A 179 14.35 -0.74 -2.66
CA TYR A 179 15.75 -0.33 -2.78
C TYR A 179 16.36 0.04 -1.43
N LEU A 180 15.67 0.89 -0.66
CA LEU A 180 16.10 1.31 0.67
C LEU A 180 16.14 0.13 1.65
N PHE A 181 15.16 -0.74 1.60
CA PHE A 181 15.09 -1.93 2.44
C PHE A 181 16.25 -2.89 2.16
N ARG A 182 16.59 -3.12 0.87
CA ARG A 182 17.71 -3.97 0.42
C ARG A 182 19.09 -3.37 0.68
N ASN A 183 19.22 -2.05 0.56
CA ASN A 183 20.51 -1.37 0.57
C ASN A 183 20.70 -0.39 1.74
N GLY A 184 19.82 -0.39 2.75
CA GLY A 184 19.75 0.63 3.80
C GLY A 184 21.09 0.98 4.46
N LYS A 185 21.89 -0.03 4.82
CA LYS A 185 23.25 0.19 5.37
C LYS A 185 24.16 0.96 4.40
N LYS A 186 24.18 0.58 3.13
CA LYS A 186 24.98 1.26 2.09
C LYS A 186 24.47 2.67 1.83
N VAL A 187 23.15 2.84 1.76
CA VAL A 187 22.51 4.15 1.57
C VAL A 187 22.85 5.08 2.73
N ARG A 188 22.77 4.59 3.98
CA ARG A 188 23.16 5.37 5.17
C ARG A 188 24.62 5.81 5.12
N ILE A 189 25.54 4.92 4.77
CA ILE A 189 26.97 5.25 4.63
C ILE A 189 27.16 6.30 3.53
N LEU A 190 26.50 6.14 2.38
CA LEU A 190 26.56 7.09 1.27
C LEU A 190 26.01 8.45 1.67
N PHE A 191 24.92 8.48 2.44
CA PHE A 191 24.29 9.69 2.95
C PHE A 191 25.23 10.47 3.87
N ILE A 192 25.88 9.78 4.81
CA ILE A 192 26.84 10.40 5.75
C ILE A 192 28.06 10.92 5.00
N ARG A 193 28.62 10.12 4.08
CA ARG A 193 29.84 10.47 3.36
C ARG A 193 29.64 11.62 2.37
N ASN A 194 28.46 11.71 1.76
CA ASN A 194 28.15 12.67 0.71
C ASN A 194 27.06 13.67 1.13
N PHE A 195 27.06 14.09 2.41
CA PHE A 195 25.99 14.89 3.02
C PHE A 195 25.61 16.14 2.20
N PHE A 196 26.59 16.89 1.69
CA PHE A 196 26.32 18.07 0.85
C PHE A 196 25.57 17.73 -0.44
N PHE A 197 25.97 16.67 -1.15
CA PHE A 197 25.28 16.23 -2.37
C PHE A 197 23.85 15.76 -2.09
N VAL A 198 23.65 15.09 -0.97
CA VAL A 198 22.33 14.69 -0.51
C VAL A 198 21.45 15.92 -0.23
N LEU A 199 22.01 16.95 0.41
CA LEU A 199 21.29 18.18 0.69
C LEU A 199 20.85 18.87 -0.62
N VAL A 200 21.71 18.90 -1.64
CA VAL A 200 21.35 19.38 -2.99
C VAL A 200 20.20 18.56 -3.59
N ILE A 201 20.25 17.22 -3.50
CA ILE A 201 19.15 16.36 -3.98
C ILE A 201 17.85 16.64 -3.20
N MET A 202 17.93 16.85 -1.90
CA MET A 202 16.76 17.20 -1.07
C MET A 202 16.13 18.53 -1.50
N CYS A 203 16.94 19.53 -1.86
CA CYS A 203 16.43 20.79 -2.41
C CYS A 203 15.78 20.62 -3.79
N MET A 204 16.20 19.64 -4.59
CA MET A 204 15.60 19.32 -5.90
C MET A 204 14.36 18.42 -5.80
N LEU A 205 14.16 17.75 -4.66
CA LEU A 205 13.05 16.83 -4.42
C LEU A 205 11.67 17.45 -4.73
N PRO A 206 11.37 18.71 -4.35
CA PRO A 206 10.09 19.33 -4.70
C PRO A 206 9.84 19.43 -6.20
N VAL A 207 10.86 19.75 -6.99
CA VAL A 207 10.75 19.84 -8.45
C VAL A 207 10.52 18.44 -9.05
N ILE A 208 11.25 17.43 -8.58
CA ILE A 208 11.09 16.04 -9.04
C ILE A 208 9.70 15.50 -8.72
N ILE A 209 9.20 15.77 -7.51
CA ILE A 209 7.86 15.32 -7.09
C ILE A 209 6.78 16.07 -7.88
N SER A 210 6.90 17.39 -8.02
CA SER A 210 5.98 18.22 -8.80
C SER A 210 5.84 17.72 -10.23
N THR A 211 6.97 17.51 -10.92
CA THR A 211 6.99 16.99 -12.29
C THR A 211 6.34 15.59 -12.38
N ALA A 212 6.61 14.69 -11.43
CA ALA A 212 5.97 13.37 -11.39
C ALA A 212 4.45 13.44 -11.18
N PHE A 213 3.96 14.33 -10.31
CA PHE A 213 2.53 14.52 -10.10
C PHE A 213 1.84 15.17 -11.29
N ASN A 214 2.50 16.14 -11.96
CA ASN A 214 1.97 16.76 -13.17
C ASN A 214 1.86 15.73 -14.31
N PHE A 215 2.90 14.90 -14.50
CA PHE A 215 2.86 13.80 -15.46
C PHE A 215 1.70 12.83 -15.16
N ARG A 216 1.50 12.47 -13.88
CA ARG A 216 0.36 11.63 -13.47
C ARG A 216 -0.99 12.30 -13.76
N SER A 217 -1.13 13.61 -13.52
CA SER A 217 -2.35 14.36 -13.79
C SER A 217 -2.69 14.34 -15.28
N GLN A 218 -1.69 14.57 -16.13
CA GLN A 218 -1.81 14.50 -17.59
C GLN A 218 -2.29 13.12 -18.05
N LEU A 219 -1.71 12.06 -17.48
CA LEU A 219 -2.11 10.69 -17.78
C LEU A 219 -3.58 10.39 -17.44
N ARG A 220 -4.18 11.14 -16.52
CA ARG A 220 -5.58 10.96 -16.08
C ARG A 220 -6.56 11.92 -16.75
N GLY A 221 -6.08 12.87 -17.53
CA GLY A 221 -6.91 13.95 -18.06
C GLY A 221 -7.47 14.88 -16.97
N GLU A 222 -6.84 14.93 -15.79
CA GLU A 222 -7.22 15.85 -14.71
C GLU A 222 -6.71 17.27 -15.06
N GLU A 223 -7.58 18.29 -14.98
CA GLU A 223 -7.16 19.69 -15.11
C GLU A 223 -6.12 20.03 -14.04
N ILE A 224 -4.92 20.43 -14.48
CA ILE A 224 -3.85 20.82 -13.58
C ILE A 224 -4.24 22.18 -13.00
N ALA A 225 -4.58 22.23 -11.72
CA ALA A 225 -4.76 23.50 -11.03
C ALA A 225 -3.46 24.33 -11.16
N GLU A 226 -3.50 25.39 -11.97
CA GLU A 226 -2.31 26.09 -12.50
C GLU A 226 -1.45 26.83 -11.44
N ASN A 227 -1.76 26.76 -10.14
CA ASN A 227 -1.14 27.64 -9.12
C ASN A 227 -0.67 26.95 -7.82
N ILE A 228 -0.35 25.65 -7.83
CA ILE A 228 0.20 24.99 -6.62
C ILE A 228 1.73 25.14 -6.61
N ASN A 229 2.29 25.81 -5.59
CA ASN A 229 3.73 25.95 -5.41
C ASN A 229 4.40 24.55 -5.30
N ASN A 230 5.61 24.38 -5.82
CA ASN A 230 6.32 23.09 -5.80
C ASN A 230 6.48 22.53 -4.38
N TYR A 231 6.68 23.41 -3.40
CA TYR A 231 6.77 23.02 -1.99
C TYR A 231 5.43 22.54 -1.44
N ASP A 232 4.33 23.18 -1.85
CA ASP A 232 2.99 22.73 -1.50
C ASP A 232 2.77 21.33 -2.03
N ILE A 233 3.18 20.99 -3.26
CA ILE A 233 2.99 19.62 -3.79
C ILE A 233 3.68 18.54 -2.91
N VAL A 234 4.84 18.81 -2.34
CA VAL A 234 5.54 17.86 -1.45
C VAL A 234 4.75 17.64 -0.17
N PHE A 235 4.49 18.70 0.58
CA PHE A 235 3.87 18.59 1.91
C PHE A 235 2.36 18.38 1.82
N SER A 236 1.72 18.96 0.82
CA SER A 236 0.28 18.92 0.61
C SER A 236 -0.18 17.67 -0.15
N LYS A 237 0.52 17.21 -1.20
CA LYS A 237 0.10 16.02 -1.96
C LYS A 237 0.91 14.77 -1.59
N MET A 238 2.25 14.83 -1.54
CA MET A 238 3.05 13.63 -1.30
C MET A 238 2.98 13.15 0.15
N CYS A 239 3.31 14.00 1.13
CA CYS A 239 3.27 13.61 2.55
C CYS A 239 1.87 13.17 2.98
N GLY A 240 0.83 13.90 2.52
CA GLY A 240 -0.56 13.55 2.78
C GLY A 240 -1.08 12.28 2.09
N ARG A 241 -0.38 11.75 1.06
CA ARG A 241 -0.72 10.45 0.44
C ARG A 241 0.14 9.29 0.96
N VAL A 242 1.30 9.58 1.56
CA VAL A 242 2.16 8.58 2.23
C VAL A 242 1.71 8.36 3.68
N SER A 243 1.07 9.37 4.29
CA SER A 243 0.49 9.34 5.63
C SER A 243 -1.03 9.34 5.57
N SER A 244 -1.69 8.61 6.48
CA SER A 244 -3.14 8.68 6.67
C SER A 244 -3.57 9.69 7.75
N PHE A 245 -2.66 10.52 8.24
CA PHE A 245 -2.93 11.46 9.34
C PHE A 245 -4.14 12.36 9.06
N SER A 246 -4.09 13.12 7.96
CA SER A 246 -5.18 14.04 7.58
C SER A 246 -6.49 13.29 7.38
N ASN A 247 -6.42 12.07 6.85
CA ASN A 247 -7.60 11.25 6.60
C ASN A 247 -8.25 10.83 7.92
N ASN A 248 -7.45 10.32 8.88
CA ASN A 248 -7.92 9.96 10.20
C ASN A 248 -8.50 11.17 10.96
N ALA A 249 -7.80 12.31 10.93
CA ALA A 249 -8.20 13.54 11.60
C ALA A 249 -9.49 14.12 11.00
N TYR A 250 -9.60 14.18 9.67
CA TYR A 250 -10.80 14.65 9.00
C TYR A 250 -12.02 13.76 9.27
N ILE A 251 -11.83 12.43 9.23
CA ILE A 251 -12.89 11.45 9.60
C ILE A 251 -13.36 11.69 11.03
N PHE A 252 -12.44 11.90 11.98
CA PHE A 252 -12.80 12.21 13.37
C PHE A 252 -13.54 13.54 13.52
N GLN A 253 -13.10 14.58 12.80
CA GLN A 253 -13.79 15.87 12.74
C GLN A 253 -15.23 15.73 12.22
N LYS A 254 -15.49 14.74 11.35
CA LYS A 254 -16.82 14.42 10.80
C LYS A 254 -17.57 13.35 11.60
N SER A 255 -17.17 13.05 12.83
CA SER A 255 -17.80 12.04 13.68
C SER A 255 -19.33 12.20 13.83
N LEU A 256 -19.84 13.43 13.99
CA LEU A 256 -21.28 13.68 14.08
C LEU A 256 -22.02 13.32 12.79
N GLN A 257 -21.44 13.63 11.63
CA GLN A 257 -22.00 13.25 10.33
C GLN A 257 -22.04 11.73 10.19
N ILE A 258 -20.96 11.04 10.54
CA ILE A 258 -20.88 9.57 10.50
C ILE A 258 -21.93 8.94 11.42
N ALA A 259 -22.18 9.54 12.58
CA ALA A 259 -23.21 9.08 13.51
C ALA A 259 -24.63 9.22 12.93
N ASN A 260 -24.88 10.26 12.13
CA ASN A 260 -26.16 10.41 11.42
C ASN A 260 -26.29 9.42 10.26
N ASP A 261 -25.18 9.07 9.60
CA ASP A 261 -25.14 8.13 8.47
C ASP A 261 -25.02 6.66 8.91
N ILE A 262 -25.18 6.37 10.20
CA ILE A 262 -24.86 5.07 10.80
C ILE A 262 -25.67 3.91 10.19
N GLU A 263 -26.87 4.18 9.69
CA GLU A 263 -27.74 3.19 9.03
C GLU A 263 -27.13 2.68 7.72
N TYR A 264 -26.38 3.53 7.01
CA TYR A 264 -25.70 3.17 5.76
C TYR A 264 -24.42 2.35 5.98
N ILE A 265 -24.01 2.14 7.22
CA ILE A 265 -22.79 1.41 7.57
C ILE A 265 -23.17 0.05 8.15
N PRO A 266 -23.07 -1.05 7.38
CA PRO A 266 -23.38 -2.39 7.87
C PRO A 266 -22.42 -2.81 8.98
N SER A 267 -22.88 -3.51 10.02
CA SER A 267 -22.01 -3.93 11.14
C SER A 267 -20.84 -4.82 10.73
N LEU A 268 -20.95 -5.54 9.61
CA LEU A 268 -19.92 -6.42 9.05
C LEU A 268 -19.23 -5.80 7.81
N PHE A 269 -19.31 -4.48 7.61
CA PHE A 269 -18.78 -3.81 6.42
C PHE A 269 -17.34 -4.21 6.09
N TYR A 270 -16.49 -4.33 7.12
CA TYR A 270 -15.07 -4.62 6.95
C TYR A 270 -14.81 -6.07 6.55
N LEU A 271 -15.63 -7.00 7.05
CA LEU A 271 -15.60 -8.38 6.58
C LEU A 271 -16.06 -8.47 5.12
N TYR A 272 -17.16 -7.79 4.77
CA TYR A 272 -17.66 -7.80 3.39
C TYR A 272 -16.66 -7.24 2.38
N ASP A 273 -15.90 -6.21 2.76
CA ASP A 273 -14.84 -5.63 1.93
C ASP A 273 -13.73 -6.65 1.62
N THR A 274 -13.45 -7.61 2.52
CA THR A 274 -12.51 -8.72 2.22
C THR A 274 -13.00 -9.69 1.16
N LEU A 275 -14.32 -9.81 1.01
CA LEU A 275 -14.99 -10.68 0.04
C LEU A 275 -15.21 -10.00 -1.31
N HIS A 276 -14.93 -8.69 -1.41
CA HIS A 276 -15.09 -7.93 -2.65
C HIS A 276 -14.39 -8.60 -3.85
N TYR A 277 -13.16 -9.09 -3.64
CA TYR A 277 -12.40 -9.79 -4.67
C TYR A 277 -12.98 -11.16 -5.07
N TRP A 278 -13.80 -11.77 -4.21
CA TRP A 278 -14.52 -13.03 -4.45
C TRP A 278 -15.85 -12.84 -5.20
N GLY A 279 -16.15 -11.61 -5.63
CA GLY A 279 -17.37 -11.32 -6.38
C GLY A 279 -18.58 -11.04 -5.51
N TYR A 280 -18.43 -11.04 -4.17
CA TYR A 280 -19.46 -10.51 -3.29
C TYR A 280 -19.44 -8.98 -3.37
N ARG A 281 -20.49 -8.38 -3.93
CA ARG A 281 -20.65 -6.93 -4.03
C ARG A 281 -21.73 -6.47 -3.03
N PRO A 282 -21.36 -6.14 -1.79
CA PRO A 282 -22.28 -5.49 -0.88
C PRO A 282 -22.74 -4.13 -1.45
N GLU A 283 -23.92 -3.67 -1.07
CA GLU A 283 -24.38 -2.28 -1.33
C GLU A 283 -23.37 -1.26 -0.78
N PHE A 284 -22.76 -1.59 0.37
CA PHE A 284 -21.61 -0.87 0.92
C PHE A 284 -20.32 -1.26 0.18
N LYS A 285 -20.00 -0.56 -0.92
CA LYS A 285 -18.87 -0.88 -1.81
C LYS A 285 -17.54 -1.10 -1.08
N SER A 286 -17.07 -0.10 -0.32
CA SER A 286 -15.86 -0.14 0.51
C SER A 286 -15.85 1.03 1.49
N VAL A 287 -14.99 0.99 2.51
CA VAL A 287 -14.82 2.15 3.41
C VAL A 287 -14.29 3.36 2.66
N GLY A 288 -13.34 3.17 1.74
CA GLY A 288 -12.77 4.28 0.97
C GLY A 288 -13.79 4.96 0.06
N THR A 289 -14.75 4.19 -0.47
CA THR A 289 -15.88 4.73 -1.23
C THR A 289 -16.86 5.49 -0.33
N TYR A 290 -17.17 4.97 0.86
CA TYR A 290 -17.98 5.68 1.84
C TYR A 290 -17.34 7.02 2.23
N VAL A 291 -16.03 7.04 2.49
CA VAL A 291 -15.29 8.26 2.81
C VAL A 291 -15.32 9.25 1.64
N GLN A 292 -15.14 8.79 0.40
CA GLN A 292 -15.20 9.63 -0.80
C GLN A 292 -16.59 10.27 -0.99
N MET A 293 -17.65 9.46 -0.88
CA MET A 293 -19.01 9.90 -1.21
C MET A 293 -19.66 10.68 -0.07
N GLN A 294 -19.56 10.19 1.16
CA GLN A 294 -20.28 10.74 2.31
C GLN A 294 -19.45 11.75 3.10
N ILE A 295 -18.16 11.49 3.32
CA ILE A 295 -17.32 12.38 4.16
C ILE A 295 -16.75 13.54 3.34
N LYS A 296 -16.27 13.25 2.13
CA LYS A 296 -15.72 14.27 1.20
C LYS A 296 -16.82 14.92 0.34
N ASN A 297 -18.03 14.36 0.30
CA ASN A 297 -19.13 14.83 -0.56
C ASN A 297 -18.76 14.87 -2.05
N SER A 298 -17.89 13.97 -2.51
CA SER A 298 -17.52 13.91 -3.92
C SER A 298 -18.54 13.08 -4.72
N LYS A 299 -18.84 13.54 -5.94
CA LYS A 299 -19.70 12.83 -6.90
C LYS A 299 -18.93 11.78 -7.73
N GLU A 300 -17.63 11.65 -7.51
CA GLU A 300 -16.78 10.76 -8.28
C GLU A 300 -16.84 9.31 -7.76
N GLU A 301 -17.65 8.47 -8.40
CA GLU A 301 -17.86 7.07 -7.97
C GLU A 301 -16.68 6.13 -8.26
N ASN A 302 -15.79 6.49 -9.19
CA ASN A 302 -14.67 5.64 -9.62
C ASN A 302 -13.41 5.82 -8.76
N TYR A 303 -13.46 6.68 -7.74
CA TYR A 303 -12.34 6.95 -6.84
C TYR A 303 -12.67 6.53 -5.41
N SER A 304 -11.68 5.99 -4.71
CA SER A 304 -11.73 5.74 -3.28
C SER A 304 -10.68 6.61 -2.58
N THR A 305 -11.10 7.25 -1.48
CA THR A 305 -10.18 7.98 -0.59
C THR A 305 -9.63 7.01 0.44
N MET A 306 -8.36 7.12 0.81
CA MET A 306 -7.80 6.26 1.85
C MET A 306 -8.47 6.59 3.19
N ALA A 307 -8.96 5.60 3.92
CA ALA A 307 -9.52 5.84 5.25
C ALA A 307 -8.42 5.89 6.33
N GLY A 308 -7.34 5.12 6.13
CA GLY A 308 -6.37 4.81 7.17
C GLY A 308 -6.92 3.80 8.18
N VAL A 309 -6.03 2.99 8.77
CA VAL A 309 -6.43 1.96 9.75
C VAL A 309 -7.17 2.59 10.94
N ILE A 310 -6.71 3.75 11.40
CA ILE A 310 -7.33 4.46 12.52
C ILE A 310 -8.67 5.08 12.11
N GLY A 311 -8.78 5.67 10.91
CA GLY A 311 -10.04 6.17 10.37
C GLY A 311 -11.11 5.08 10.27
N VAL A 312 -10.75 3.90 9.79
CA VAL A 312 -11.65 2.72 9.80
C VAL A 312 -12.10 2.38 11.22
N PHE A 313 -11.18 2.39 12.19
CA PHE A 313 -11.51 2.08 13.58
C PHE A 313 -12.37 3.14 14.25
N ILE A 314 -12.22 4.41 13.90
CA ILE A 314 -13.11 5.48 14.34
C ILE A 314 -14.53 5.26 13.82
N ILE A 315 -14.67 5.00 12.51
CA ILE A 315 -15.96 4.66 11.89
C ILE A 315 -16.57 3.43 12.57
N SER A 316 -15.75 2.40 12.81
CA SER A 316 -16.18 1.17 13.48
C SER A 316 -16.69 1.44 14.90
N TYR A 317 -16.00 2.29 15.66
CA TYR A 317 -16.36 2.63 17.04
C TYR A 317 -17.64 3.45 17.11
N ILE A 318 -17.80 4.44 16.21
CA ILE A 318 -19.05 5.21 16.07
C ILE A 318 -20.22 4.28 15.73
N LYS A 319 -19.99 3.27 14.86
CA LYS A 319 -21.02 2.25 14.57
C LYS A 319 -21.39 1.44 15.81
N SER A 320 -20.40 0.89 16.51
CA SER A 320 -20.53 0.37 17.88
C SER A 320 -19.18 -0.08 18.43
N PRO A 321 -18.98 -0.10 19.76
CA PRO A 321 -17.77 -0.66 20.37
C PRO A 321 -17.50 -2.12 19.97
N TYR A 322 -18.54 -2.93 19.76
CA TYR A 322 -18.41 -4.31 19.31
C TYR A 322 -17.87 -4.43 17.87
N VAL A 323 -18.35 -3.58 16.96
CA VAL A 323 -17.86 -3.55 15.57
C VAL A 323 -16.39 -3.13 15.54
N PHE A 324 -15.98 -2.16 16.36
CA PHE A 324 -14.58 -1.81 16.55
C PHE A 324 -13.73 -3.01 17.00
N LEU A 325 -14.14 -3.72 18.06
CA LEU A 325 -13.40 -4.88 18.57
C LEU A 325 -13.30 -6.00 17.54
N LEU A 326 -14.39 -6.28 16.81
CA LEU A 326 -14.42 -7.27 15.74
C LEU A 326 -13.43 -6.91 14.62
N ASN A 327 -13.47 -5.68 14.13
CA ASN A 327 -12.60 -5.21 13.05
C ASN A 327 -11.14 -5.15 13.49
N LEU A 328 -10.85 -4.75 14.73
CA LEU A 328 -9.50 -4.78 15.30
C LEU A 328 -8.96 -6.21 15.38
N PHE A 329 -9.73 -7.14 15.94
CA PHE A 329 -9.36 -8.55 15.99
C PHE A 329 -9.11 -9.11 14.59
N PHE A 330 -10.00 -8.82 13.64
CA PHE A 330 -9.91 -9.31 12.28
C PHE A 330 -8.69 -8.78 11.53
N THR A 331 -8.37 -7.48 11.67
CA THR A 331 -7.13 -6.89 11.15
C THR A 331 -5.89 -7.61 11.68
N ILE A 332 -5.81 -7.77 13.00
CA ILE A 332 -4.67 -8.45 13.65
C ILE A 332 -4.58 -9.90 13.16
N PHE A 333 -5.71 -10.59 13.03
CA PHE A 333 -5.79 -11.96 12.55
C PHE A 333 -5.26 -12.10 11.12
N LEU A 334 -5.72 -11.27 10.18
CA LEU A 334 -5.29 -11.33 8.77
C LEU A 334 -3.81 -10.99 8.61
N ILE A 335 -3.30 -9.98 9.32
CA ILE A 335 -1.86 -9.65 9.32
C ILE A 335 -1.06 -10.87 9.82
N ASN A 336 -1.50 -11.52 10.90
CA ASN A 336 -0.82 -12.72 11.40
C ASN A 336 -0.89 -13.90 10.42
N ILE A 337 -2.00 -14.11 9.72
CA ILE A 337 -2.10 -15.10 8.65
C ILE A 337 -1.07 -14.82 7.57
N LEU A 338 -0.94 -13.58 7.12
CA LEU A 338 0.00 -13.18 6.07
C LEU A 338 1.45 -13.51 6.47
N PHE A 339 1.85 -13.18 7.69
CA PHE A 339 3.18 -13.54 8.23
C PHE A 339 3.38 -15.06 8.36
N LYS A 340 2.37 -15.80 8.80
CA LYS A 340 2.45 -17.27 8.87
C LYS A 340 2.52 -17.92 7.49
N LEU A 341 1.73 -17.43 6.55
CA LEU A 341 1.63 -17.98 5.20
C LEU A 341 2.93 -17.73 4.41
N THR A 342 3.44 -16.49 4.42
CA THR A 342 4.77 -16.19 3.85
C THR A 342 5.86 -17.08 4.46
N GLY A 343 5.84 -17.28 5.78
CA GLY A 343 6.77 -18.15 6.51
C GLY A 343 6.71 -19.63 6.12
N LYS A 344 5.63 -20.07 5.46
CA LYS A 344 5.49 -21.43 4.90
C LYS A 344 5.89 -21.51 3.43
N ILE A 345 6.07 -20.39 2.73
CA ILE A 345 6.28 -20.39 1.26
C ILE A 345 7.70 -19.96 0.91
N PHE A 346 8.24 -18.96 1.59
CA PHE A 346 9.45 -18.27 1.17
C PHE A 346 10.56 -18.30 2.22
N PRO A 347 11.83 -18.30 1.80
CA PRO A 347 12.90 -17.75 2.64
C PRO A 347 12.76 -16.23 2.75
N ASN A 348 13.33 -15.59 3.78
CA ASN A 348 13.14 -14.15 4.04
C ASN A 348 11.66 -13.73 4.08
N ALA A 349 10.79 -14.66 4.49
CA ALA A 349 9.36 -14.50 4.70
C ALA A 349 9.00 -13.29 5.56
N SER A 350 9.69 -13.02 6.67
CA SER A 350 9.31 -11.90 7.54
C SER A 350 9.48 -10.56 6.80
N SER A 351 10.54 -10.44 6.00
CA SER A 351 10.84 -9.29 5.17
C SER A 351 9.84 -9.12 4.02
N ILE A 352 9.44 -10.22 3.37
CA ILE A 352 8.38 -10.21 2.35
C ILE A 352 7.05 -9.78 2.98
N ALA A 353 6.66 -10.39 4.10
CA ALA A 353 5.43 -10.07 4.81
C ALA A 353 5.39 -8.61 5.24
N PHE A 354 6.49 -8.08 5.79
CA PHE A 354 6.59 -6.69 6.19
C PHE A 354 6.29 -5.72 5.03
N LEU A 355 6.90 -5.92 3.86
CA LEU A 355 6.69 -5.04 2.71
C LEU A 355 5.30 -5.21 2.07
N LEU A 356 4.70 -6.39 2.19
CA LEU A 356 3.33 -6.65 1.79
C LEU A 356 2.31 -5.97 2.70
N THR A 357 2.62 -5.82 3.99
CA THR A 357 1.67 -5.30 4.99
C THR A 357 1.87 -3.82 5.30
N ILE A 358 3.07 -3.25 5.20
CA ILE A 358 3.33 -1.88 5.71
C ILE A 358 2.46 -0.80 5.03
N GLY A 359 2.14 -0.98 3.74
CA GLY A 359 1.26 -0.07 2.99
C GLY A 359 -0.17 -0.03 3.52
N PHE A 360 -0.66 -1.14 4.08
CA PHE A 360 -1.99 -1.21 4.70
C PHE A 360 -2.13 -0.25 5.89
N GLY A 361 -1.04 0.05 6.60
CA GLY A 361 -1.03 1.07 7.66
C GLY A 361 -1.50 2.45 7.17
N THR A 362 -1.21 2.79 5.91
CA THR A 362 -1.66 4.03 5.27
C THR A 362 -3.07 3.88 4.68
N SER A 363 -3.38 2.82 3.93
CA SER A 363 -4.68 2.72 3.25
C SER A 363 -5.84 2.44 4.21
N GLY A 364 -5.64 1.55 5.18
CA GLY A 364 -6.72 0.97 6.00
C GLY A 364 -7.60 -0.02 5.26
N ASP A 365 -7.33 -0.26 3.97
CA ASP A 365 -8.16 -1.08 3.09
C ASP A 365 -7.85 -2.57 3.30
N ILE A 366 -8.80 -3.27 3.91
CA ILE A 366 -8.68 -4.69 4.24
C ILE A 366 -8.71 -5.59 3.01
N SER A 367 -9.27 -5.10 1.90
CA SER A 367 -9.29 -5.80 0.63
C SER A 367 -7.85 -5.95 0.08
N GLU A 368 -6.93 -5.01 0.37
CA GLU A 368 -5.51 -5.13 0.03
C GLU A 368 -4.83 -6.31 0.77
N LEU A 369 -5.13 -6.48 2.07
CA LEU A 369 -4.62 -7.60 2.87
C LEU A 369 -5.21 -8.92 2.38
N SER A 370 -6.52 -8.95 2.16
CA SER A 370 -7.26 -10.11 1.66
C SER A 370 -6.69 -10.58 0.31
N ASN A 371 -6.56 -9.67 -0.66
CA ASN A 371 -6.02 -9.98 -1.98
C ASN A 371 -4.56 -10.45 -1.93
N THR A 372 -3.77 -9.87 -1.03
CA THR A 372 -2.40 -10.34 -0.80
C THR A 372 -2.36 -11.77 -0.27
N ILE A 373 -3.23 -12.12 0.68
CA ILE A 373 -3.34 -13.50 1.20
C ILE A 373 -3.73 -14.46 0.07
N TYR A 374 -4.69 -14.10 -0.79
CA TYR A 374 -5.07 -14.94 -1.94
C TYR A 374 -3.94 -15.12 -2.93
N THR A 375 -3.22 -14.05 -3.23
CA THR A 375 -2.05 -14.12 -4.12
C THR A 375 -0.98 -15.05 -3.54
N LEU A 376 -0.74 -14.99 -2.22
CA LEU A 376 0.18 -15.90 -1.53
C LEU A 376 -0.30 -17.36 -1.56
N LEU A 377 -1.61 -17.62 -1.43
CA LEU A 377 -2.17 -18.97 -1.57
C LEU A 377 -1.97 -19.52 -2.99
N ILE A 378 -2.18 -18.69 -4.02
CA ILE A 378 -1.92 -19.07 -5.42
C ILE A 378 -0.44 -19.37 -5.63
N MET A 379 0.45 -18.51 -5.13
CA MET A 379 1.91 -18.76 -5.16
C MET A 379 2.25 -20.09 -4.49
N TRP A 380 1.65 -20.37 -3.33
CA TRP A 380 1.86 -21.60 -2.58
C TRP A 380 1.44 -22.83 -3.39
N ILE A 381 0.23 -22.83 -3.97
CA ILE A 381 -0.29 -23.91 -4.80
C ILE A 381 0.61 -24.15 -6.03
N LEU A 382 1.01 -23.10 -6.74
CA LEU A 382 1.85 -23.22 -7.93
C LEU A 382 3.24 -23.78 -7.60
N LEU A 383 3.86 -23.31 -6.51
CA LEU A 383 5.14 -23.83 -6.05
C LEU A 383 5.04 -25.28 -5.57
N PHE A 384 3.95 -25.62 -4.86
CA PHE A 384 3.68 -26.98 -4.40
C PHE A 384 3.50 -27.96 -5.57
N LEU A 385 2.64 -27.63 -6.54
CA LEU A 385 2.39 -28.45 -7.74
C LEU A 385 3.65 -28.65 -8.58
N SER A 386 4.55 -27.66 -8.60
CA SER A 386 5.81 -27.77 -9.34
C SER A 386 6.86 -28.68 -8.69
N LYS A 387 6.57 -29.33 -7.55
CA LYS A 387 7.51 -30.15 -6.73
C LYS A 387 8.81 -29.41 -6.37
N ARG A 388 8.81 -28.08 -6.38
CA ARG A 388 10.01 -27.23 -6.22
C ARG A 388 10.05 -26.46 -4.90
N MET A 389 9.29 -26.94 -3.93
CA MET A 389 9.30 -26.46 -2.55
C MET A 389 9.31 -27.68 -1.63
N LEU A 390 10.51 -28.03 -1.15
CA LEU A 390 10.69 -29.04 -0.10
C LEU A 390 11.18 -28.33 1.17
N TRP A 391 10.27 -28.18 2.13
CA TRP A 391 10.63 -27.82 3.50
C TRP A 391 11.11 -29.09 4.20
N LYS A 392 12.25 -29.00 4.88
CA LYS A 392 12.67 -30.02 5.85
C LYS A 392 11.98 -29.79 7.18
#